data_AF-A0A4Q2UXD4-F1
#
_entry.id   AF-A0A4Q2UXD4-F1
#
_cell.length_a   1.000
_cell.length_b   1.000
_cell.length_c   1.000
_cell.angle_alpha   90.00
_cell.angle_beta   90.00
_cell.angle_gamma   90.00
#
_symmetry.space_group_name_H-M   'P 1'
#
loop_
_entity.id
_entity.type
_entity.pdbx_description
1 polymer ?
#
loop_
_entity_poly.entity_id
_entity_poly.type
_entity_poly.pdbx_seq_one_letter_code
_entity_poly.pdbx_strand_id
1 'polypeptide(L)'
;MSRWDDFVDNHPWVSRILSVRKYLPPLNFITIHYAYFIVVCLISSVIFWQSSDPASPVSYTDSLFLVVSAMTEAGLNTDNIAR
;
A
#
# COMPACT_ATOMS: atom_id res chain seq x y z
N MET A 1 12.46 5.39 34.83
CA MET A 1 11.99 5.51 33.44
C MET A 1 12.29 4.21 32.72
N SER A 2 11.35 3.67 31.95
CA SER A 2 11.64 2.53 31.09
C SER A 2 12.32 3.05 29.81
N ARG A 3 13.26 2.29 29.24
CA ARG A 3 13.94 2.64 27.98
C ARG A 3 12.98 2.97 26.83
N TRP A 4 11.75 2.47 26.92
CA TRP A 4 10.68 2.70 25.96
C TRP A 4 10.08 4.11 26.06
N ASP A 5 9.98 4.67 27.26
CA ASP A 5 9.48 6.04 27.47
C ASP A 5 10.47 7.03 26.87
N ASP A 6 11.76 6.84 27.16
CA ASP A 6 12.84 7.69 26.62
C ASP A 6 12.88 7.64 25.07
N PHE A 7 12.63 6.49 24.46
CA PHE A 7 12.61 6.36 22.99
C PHE A 7 11.43 7.09 22.35
N VAL A 8 10.24 7.01 22.96
CA VAL A 8 9.03 7.69 22.48
C VAL A 8 9.17 9.21 22.63
N ASP A 9 9.78 9.67 23.72
CA ASP A 9 10.04 11.09 23.96
C ASP A 9 11.07 11.68 22.99
N ASN A 10 12.08 10.88 22.60
CA ASN A 10 13.07 11.29 21.59
C ASN A 10 12.54 11.30 20.14
N HIS A 11 11.41 10.65 19.86
CA HIS A 11 10.83 10.55 18.52
C HIS A 11 9.37 11.02 18.47
N PRO A 12 9.11 12.32 18.24
CA PRO A 12 7.76 12.89 18.26
C PRO A 12 6.83 12.36 17.15
N TRP A 13 7.38 11.68 16.13
CA TRP A 13 6.58 11.02 15.10
C TRP A 13 5.96 9.70 15.60
N VAL A 14 6.62 9.01 16.53
CA VAL A 14 6.15 7.74 17.10
C VAL A 14 4.94 7.99 17.98
N SER A 15 4.96 9.02 18.83
CA SER A 15 3.82 9.40 19.66
C SER A 15 2.58 9.75 18.81
N ARG A 16 2.79 10.34 17.62
CA ARG A 16 1.73 10.62 16.65
C ARG A 16 1.11 9.34 16.08
N ILE A 17 1.91 8.35 15.72
CA ILE A 17 1.42 7.02 15.26
C ILE A 17 0.68 6.28 16.38
N LEU A 18 1.21 6.31 17.61
CA LEU A 18 0.58 5.69 18.77
C LEU A 18 -0.77 6.34 19.11
N SER A 19 -0.91 7.64 18.85
CA SER A 19 -2.19 8.35 19.01
C SER A 19 -3.24 7.88 18.00
N VAL A 20 -2.83 7.53 16.77
CA VAL A 20 -3.71 6.99 15.73
C VAL A 20 -4.13 5.55 16.04
N ARG A 21 -3.32 4.78 16.78
CA ARG A 21 -3.65 3.40 17.20
C ARG A 21 -5.00 3.28 17.92
N LYS A 22 -5.44 4.33 18.63
CA LYS A 22 -6.76 4.34 19.30
C LYS A 22 -7.95 4.31 18.32
N TYR A 23 -7.74 4.76 17.09
CA TYR A 23 -8.74 4.77 16.02
C TYR A 23 -8.62 3.58 15.07
N LEU A 24 -7.54 2.81 15.18
CA LEU A 24 -7.35 1.61 14.37
C LEU A 24 -8.16 0.45 14.98
N PRO A 25 -8.81 -0.37 14.14
CA PRO A 25 -9.42 -1.61 14.60
C PRO A 25 -8.35 -2.52 15.25
N PRO A 26 -8.77 -3.49 16.10
CA PRO A 26 -7.85 -4.43 16.73
C PRO A 26 -6.91 -5.04 15.69
N LEU A 27 -5.61 -5.01 15.98
CA LEU A 27 -4.56 -5.58 15.12
C LEU A 27 -4.59 -7.10 15.18
N ASN A 28 -5.63 -7.67 14.58
CA ASN A 28 -5.79 -9.09 14.35
C ASN A 28 -5.13 -9.49 13.03
N PHE A 29 -4.91 -10.79 12.85
CA PHE A 29 -4.35 -11.34 11.62
C PHE A 29 -5.07 -10.83 10.36
N ILE A 30 -6.41 -10.83 10.37
CA ILE A 30 -7.23 -10.38 9.24
C ILE A 30 -7.02 -8.88 8.95
N THR A 31 -6.99 -8.04 9.99
CA THR A 31 -6.76 -6.59 9.85
C THR A 31 -5.39 -6.31 9.22
N ILE A 32 -4.36 -7.02 9.69
CA ILE A 32 -2.99 -6.88 9.16
C ILE A 32 -2.94 -7.40 7.72
N HIS A 33 -3.62 -8.51 7.43
CA HIS A 33 -3.68 -9.09 6.09
C HIS A 33 -4.32 -8.13 5.08
N TYR A 34 -5.45 -7.50 5.43
CA TYR A 34 -6.07 -6.49 4.56
C TYR A 34 -5.20 -5.24 4.40
N ALA A 35 -4.57 -4.76 5.48
CA ALA A 35 -3.66 -3.62 5.40
C ALA A 35 -2.47 -3.92 4.48
N TYR A 36 -1.87 -5.11 4.59
CA TYR A 36 -0.82 -5.60 3.70
C TYR A 36 -1.28 -5.60 2.25
N PHE A 37 -2.44 -6.20 1.98
CA PHE A 37 -2.96 -6.33 0.62
C PHE A 37 -3.16 -4.96 -0.05
N ILE A 38 -3.75 -4.01 0.68
CA ILE A 38 -3.98 -2.64 0.21
C ILE A 38 -2.64 -1.91 -0.02
N VAL A 39 -1.75 -1.92 0.97
CA VAL A 39 -0.49 -1.16 0.92
C VAL A 39 0.41 -1.69 -0.20
N VAL A 40 0.53 -3.01 -0.35
CA VAL A 40 1.34 -3.62 -1.40
C VAL A 40 0.78 -3.29 -2.79
N CYS A 41 -0.54 -3.34 -2.98
CA CYS A 41 -1.16 -2.95 -4.25
C CYS A 41 -0.93 -1.47 -4.59
N LEU A 42 -1.04 -0.58 -3.60
CA LEU A 42 -0.82 0.86 -3.81
C LEU A 42 0.63 1.17 -4.16
N ILE A 43 1.59 0.60 -3.42
CA ILE A 43 3.02 0.81 -3.71
C ILE A 43 3.37 0.24 -5.08
N SER A 44 2.93 -0.99 -5.37
CA SER A 44 3.27 -1.66 -6.63
C SER A 44 2.63 -0.99 -7.83
N SER A 45 1.41 -0.46 -7.71
CA SER A 45 0.76 0.32 -8.78
C SER A 45 1.46 1.64 -9.07
N VAL A 46 1.98 2.33 -8.05
CA VAL A 46 2.81 3.53 -8.25
C VAL A 46 4.12 3.19 -8.94
N ILE A 47 4.79 2.10 -8.53
CA ILE A 47 6.02 1.63 -9.19
C ILE A 47 5.74 1.27 -10.64
N PHE A 48 4.68 0.51 -10.91
CA PHE A 48 4.30 0.10 -12.27
C PHE A 48 3.96 1.31 -13.14
N TRP A 49 3.19 2.26 -12.60
CA TRP A 49 2.85 3.50 -13.29
C TRP A 49 4.09 4.34 -13.63
N GLN A 50 5.01 4.52 -12.68
CA GLN A 50 6.26 5.26 -12.93
C GLN A 50 7.23 4.52 -13.86
N SER A 51 7.16 3.19 -13.90
CA SER A 51 7.94 2.37 -14.83
C SER A 51 7.34 2.30 -16.24
N SER A 52 6.19 2.93 -16.49
CA SER A 52 5.56 2.91 -17.82
C SER A 52 6.37 3.72 -18.84
N ASP A 53 6.38 3.25 -20.08
CA ASP A 53 7.19 3.81 -21.17
C ASP A 53 6.69 5.23 -21.54
N PRO A 54 7.57 6.26 -21.62
CA PRO A 54 7.17 7.61 -22.00
C PRO A 54 6.46 7.69 -23.36
N ALA A 55 6.68 6.72 -24.25
CA ALA A 55 6.05 6.66 -25.57
C ALA A 55 4.57 6.19 -25.52
N SER A 56 4.19 5.43 -24.49
CA SER A 56 2.83 4.89 -24.28
C SER A 56 2.51 4.86 -22.79
N PRO A 57 2.24 6.02 -22.17
CA PRO A 57 2.02 6.10 -20.74
C PRO A 57 0.75 5.35 -20.34
N VAL A 58 0.86 4.43 -19.39
CA VAL A 58 -0.29 3.72 -18.81
C VAL A 58 -0.97 4.65 -17.81
N SER A 59 -2.30 4.73 -17.81
CA SER A 59 -3.01 5.50 -16.78
C SER A 59 -2.73 4.92 -15.38
N TYR A 60 -2.70 5.78 -14.37
CA TYR A 60 -2.59 5.31 -12.98
C TYR A 60 -3.75 4.37 -12.60
N THR A 61 -4.95 4.63 -13.11
CA THR A 61 -6.13 3.78 -12.86
C THR A 61 -5.94 2.37 -13.42
N ASP A 62 -5.32 2.26 -14.59
CA ASP A 62 -5.10 0.98 -15.27
C ASP A 62 -3.98 0.22 -14.57
N SER A 63 -2.92 0.94 -14.17
CA SER A 63 -1.83 0.40 -13.34
C SER A 63 -2.34 -0.16 -12.01
N LEU A 64 -3.28 0.54 -11.35
CA LEU A 64 -3.90 0.08 -10.12
C LEU A 64 -4.76 -1.17 -10.36
N PHE A 65 -5.58 -1.17 -11.40
CA PHE A 65 -6.42 -2.32 -11.76
C PHE A 65 -5.56 -3.57 -12.04
N LEU A 66 -4.48 -3.42 -12.80
CA LEU A 66 -3.58 -4.52 -13.15
C LEU A 66 -2.90 -5.12 -11.94
N VAL A 67 -2.36 -4.28 -11.06
CA VAL A 67 -1.67 -4.75 -9.86
C VAL A 67 -2.63 -5.44 -8.90
N VAL A 68 -3.84 -4.89 -8.70
CA VAL A 68 -4.85 -5.53 -7.85
C VAL A 68 -5.31 -6.85 -8.46
N SER A 69 -5.58 -6.88 -9.77
CA SER A 69 -5.94 -8.09 -10.51
C SER A 69 -4.89 -9.20 -10.35
N ALA A 70 -3.61 -8.87 -10.51
CA ALA A 70 -2.51 -9.80 -10.31
C ALA A 70 -2.39 -10.28 -8.85
N MET A 71 -2.54 -9.37 -7.87
CA MET A 71 -2.47 -9.71 -6.45
C MET A 71 -3.62 -10.62 -5.98
N THR A 72 -4.81 -10.48 -6.60
CA THR A 72 -5.95 -11.38 -6.37
C THR A 72 -5.91 -12.65 -7.23
N GLU A 73 -4.85 -12.85 -8.02
CA GLU A 73 -4.72 -13.93 -9.01
C GLU A 73 -5.91 -14.00 -10.00
N ALA A 74 -6.56 -12.85 -10.26
CA ALA A 74 -7.71 -12.78 -11.17
C ALA A 74 -7.30 -12.82 -12.65
N GLY A 75 -6.09 -12.36 -12.99
CA GLY A 75 -5.52 -12.44 -14.34
C GLY A 75 -6.17 -11.55 -15.40
N LEU A 76 -6.90 -10.51 -14.99
CA LEU A 76 -7.59 -9.54 -15.86
C LEU A 76 -6.69 -8.35 -16.23
N ASN A 77 -6.85 -7.82 -17.45
CA ASN A 77 -6.12 -6.65 -17.98
C ASN A 77 -7.09 -5.53 -18.39
N THR A 78 -6.73 -4.26 -18.14
CA THR A 78 -7.57 -3.07 -18.42
C THR A 78 -7.63 -2.69 -19.89
N ASP A 79 -6.59 -3.03 -20.65
CA ASP A 79 -6.54 -2.80 -22.10
C ASP A 79 -6.32 -4.10 -22.87
N ASN A 80 -6.90 -4.14 -24.06
CA ASN A 80 -6.62 -5.17 -25.04
C ASN A 80 -5.13 -5.12 -25.44
N ILE A 81 -4.37 -6.10 -24.97
CA ILE A 81 -2.98 -6.40 -25.40
C ILE A 81 -2.82 -6.73 -26.89
N ALA A 82 -3.89 -6.64 -27.70
CA ALA A 82 -3.85 -6.68 -29.16
C ALA A 82 -4.17 -5.31 -29.78
N ARG A 83 -3.19 -4.41 -29.81
CA ARG A 83 -3.08 -3.44 -30.91
C ARG A 83 -1.65 -3.38 -31.41
#